data_AF-A0A0F9HEB0-F1
#
_entry.id   AF-A0A0F9HEB0-F1
#
_cell.length_a   1.000
_cell.length_b   1.000
_cell.length_c   1.000
_cell.angle_alpha   90.00
_cell.angle_beta   90.00
_cell.angle_gamma   90.00
#
_symmetry.space_group_name_H-M   'P 1'
#
loop_
_entity.id
_entity.type
_entity.pdbx_description
1 polymer ?
#
loop_
_entity_poly.entity_id
_entity_poly.type
_entity_poly.pdbx_seq_one_letter_code
_entity_poly.pdbx_strand_id
1 'polypeptide(L)'
;MGRITVVKRLEEDFYTILGDIFKDLEIFWDFLKTNLFILPEGVGKNWQRKLQFFQNRIDILVEKAGILKQCGKCGVQFPATRKHFYLDMKSRDNLCPDCINCHKETKKIGYNRKIAPESIHG
;
A
#
# COMPACT_ATOMS: atom_id res chain seq x y z
N MET A 1 -9.76 29.74 -25.41
CA MET A 1 -8.45 29.05 -25.27
C MET A 1 -8.20 28.83 -23.78
N GLY A 2 -8.28 27.60 -23.26
CA GLY A 2 -8.20 27.37 -21.81
C GLY A 2 -8.09 25.91 -21.34
N ARG A 3 -7.64 24.98 -22.20
CA ARG A 3 -7.52 23.55 -21.86
C ARG A 3 -6.10 23.06 -21.57
N ILE A 4 -5.07 23.89 -21.78
CA ILE A 4 -3.66 23.43 -21.78
C ILE A 4 -2.99 23.64 -20.41
N THR A 5 -3.50 24.54 -19.55
CA THR A 5 -2.85 24.90 -18.28
C THR A 5 -3.09 23.90 -17.14
N VAL A 6 -4.21 23.18 -17.14
CA VAL A 6 -4.54 22.22 -16.05
C VAL A 6 -3.74 20.92 -16.18
N VAL A 7 -3.54 20.44 -17.41
CA VAL A 7 -2.78 19.20 -17.68
C VAL A 7 -1.30 19.38 -17.37
N LYS A 8 -0.71 20.54 -17.73
CA LYS A 8 0.70 20.83 -17.44
C LYS A 8 1.03 20.86 -15.94
N ARG A 9 0.10 21.34 -15.11
CA ARG A 9 0.30 21.40 -13.65
C ARG A 9 0.36 19.99 -13.03
N LEU A 10 -0.48 19.07 -13.51
CA LEU A 10 -0.46 17.66 -13.08
C LEU A 10 0.83 16.94 -13.54
N GLU A 11 1.33 17.24 -14.73
CA GLU A 11 2.62 16.73 -15.22
C GLU A 11 3.79 17.23 -14.37
N GLU A 12 3.88 18.55 -14.12
CA GLU A 12 4.96 19.15 -13.33
C GLU A 12 4.98 18.62 -11.89
N ASP A 13 3.81 18.49 -11.26
CA ASP A 13 3.67 17.88 -9.95
C ASP A 13 4.13 16.41 -9.98
N PHE A 14 3.72 15.64 -11.00
CA PHE A 14 4.13 14.25 -11.18
C PHE A 14 5.64 14.10 -11.32
N TYR A 15 6.30 14.90 -12.17
CA TYR A 15 7.76 14.84 -12.37
C TYR A 15 8.54 15.30 -11.14
N THR A 16 8.02 16.27 -10.38
CA THR A 16 8.64 16.70 -9.12
C THR A 16 8.60 15.58 -8.09
N ILE A 17 7.43 14.96 -7.93
CA ILE A 17 7.26 13.81 -7.04
C ILE A 17 8.14 12.64 -7.51
N LEU A 18 8.19 12.37 -8.81
CA LEU A 18 9.00 11.32 -9.41
C LEU A 18 10.50 11.55 -9.12
N GLY A 19 10.96 12.80 -9.26
CA GLY A 19 12.33 13.20 -8.95
C GLY A 19 12.67 13.04 -7.47
N ASP A 20 11.74 13.34 -6.56
CA ASP A 20 11.94 13.10 -5.13
C ASP A 20 12.02 11.61 -4.80
N ILE A 21 11.23 10.76 -5.47
CA ILE A 21 11.34 9.29 -5.32
C ILE A 21 12.68 8.80 -5.84
N PHE A 22 13.14 9.27 -7.01
CA PHE A 22 14.42 8.84 -7.56
C PHE A 22 15.56 9.20 -6.61
N LYS A 23 15.53 10.38 -5.98
CA LYS A 23 16.46 10.74 -4.91
C LYS A 23 16.34 9.80 -3.71
N ASP A 24 15.15 9.42 -3.29
CA ASP A 24 15.00 8.46 -2.19
C ASP A 24 15.44 7.05 -2.54
N LEU A 25 15.25 6.65 -3.80
CA LEU A 25 15.68 5.37 -4.33
C LEU A 25 17.20 5.34 -4.47
N GLU A 26 17.84 6.45 -4.83
CA GLU A 26 19.29 6.62 -4.75
C GLU A 26 19.77 6.57 -3.31
N ILE A 27 19.14 7.30 -2.39
CA ILE A 27 19.43 7.23 -0.94
C ILE A 27 19.22 5.80 -0.41
N PHE A 28 18.19 5.09 -0.89
CA PHE A 28 17.92 3.70 -0.54
C PHE A 28 18.94 2.76 -1.14
N TRP A 29 19.37 3.00 -2.39
CA TRP A 29 20.37 2.20 -3.08
C TRP A 29 21.75 2.40 -2.46
N ASP A 30 22.09 3.63 -2.05
CA ASP A 30 23.29 3.92 -1.30
C ASP A 30 23.21 3.36 0.12
N PHE A 31 22.04 3.43 0.78
CA PHE A 31 21.81 2.75 2.04
C PHE A 31 21.95 1.21 1.91
N LEU A 32 21.42 0.61 0.85
CA LEU A 32 21.58 -0.81 0.55
C LEU A 32 23.04 -1.15 0.24
N LYS A 33 23.76 -0.36 -0.58
CA LYS A 33 25.20 -0.56 -0.83
C LYS A 33 26.01 -0.50 0.47
N THR A 34 25.76 0.50 1.32
CA THR A 34 26.46 0.68 2.59
C THR A 34 26.17 -0.46 3.57
N ASN A 35 24.94 -0.98 3.60
CA ASN A 35 24.52 -1.95 4.61
C ASN A 35 24.52 -3.42 4.14
N LEU A 36 24.49 -3.67 2.83
CA LEU A 36 24.57 -5.02 2.25
C LEU A 36 26.03 -5.45 2.01
N PHE A 37 26.97 -4.50 1.93
CA PHE A 37 28.38 -4.76 1.64
C PHE A 37 29.36 -4.43 2.80
N ILE A 38 28.91 -3.73 3.85
CA ILE A 38 29.69 -3.53 5.09
C ILE A 38 28.75 -3.75 6.27
N LEU A 39 28.69 -4.96 6.81
CA LEU A 39 28.05 -5.23 8.10
C LEU A 39 29.12 -5.30 9.19
N PRO A 40 29.29 -4.27 10.04
CA PRO A 40 29.67 -4.49 11.42
C PRO A 40 28.43 -5.02 12.16
N GLU A 41 28.61 -6.14 12.86
CA GLU A 41 27.61 -6.80 13.69
C GLU A 41 27.06 -5.84 14.77
N GLY A 42 26.06 -5.01 14.45
CA GLY A 42 25.53 -4.06 15.44
C GLY A 42 24.46 -3.09 14.96
N VAL A 43 24.38 -2.78 13.66
CA VAL A 43 23.43 -1.80 13.11
C VAL A 43 22.19 -2.49 12.50
N GLY A 44 21.71 -3.54 13.16
CA GLY A 44 20.45 -4.23 12.83
C GLY A 44 19.23 -3.59 13.48
N LYS A 45 19.36 -2.45 14.17
CA LYS A 45 18.27 -1.85 14.94
C LYS A 45 17.55 -0.82 14.07
N ASN A 46 16.44 -1.25 13.47
CA ASN A 46 15.34 -0.45 12.91
C ASN A 46 15.20 -0.37 11.39
N TRP A 47 15.54 -1.46 10.71
CA TRP A 47 15.17 -1.69 9.32
C TRP A 47 13.66 -1.68 9.09
N GLN A 48 12.86 -2.11 10.08
CA GLN A 48 11.41 -2.06 9.99
C GLN A 48 10.87 -0.63 9.84
N ARG A 49 11.35 0.36 10.62
CA ARG A 49 10.90 1.76 10.45
C ARG A 49 11.33 2.35 9.11
N LYS A 50 12.52 2.00 8.62
CA LYS A 50 12.98 2.46 7.29
C LYS A 50 12.08 1.90 6.19
N LEU A 51 11.79 0.60 6.20
CA LEU A 51 10.86 -0.02 5.25
C LEU A 51 9.45 0.58 5.34
N GLN A 52 8.96 0.87 6.54
CA GLN A 52 7.67 1.52 6.73
C GLN A 52 7.63 2.94 6.12
N PHE A 53 8.72 3.70 6.26
CA PHE A 53 8.83 5.03 5.64
C PHE A 53 8.73 4.96 4.11
N PHE A 54 9.43 4.01 3.47
CA PHE A 54 9.33 3.81 2.03
C PHE A 54 7.93 3.40 1.59
N GLN A 55 7.28 2.50 2.34
CA GLN A 55 5.91 2.10 2.05
C GLN A 55 4.93 3.29 2.10
N ASN A 56 5.06 4.17 3.08
CA ASN A 56 4.22 5.37 3.19
C ASN A 56 4.42 6.32 2.00
N ARG A 57 5.65 6.46 1.49
CA ARG A 57 5.91 7.26 0.29
C ARG A 57 5.25 6.64 -0.93
N ILE A 58 5.37 5.32 -1.12
CA ILE A 58 4.67 4.61 -2.21
C ILE A 58 3.15 4.84 -2.15
N ASP A 59 2.55 4.78 -0.95
CA ASP A 59 1.12 5.02 -0.79
C ASP A 59 0.72 6.45 -1.22
N ILE A 60 1.53 7.47 -0.89
CA ILE A 60 1.31 8.86 -1.36
C ILE A 60 1.34 8.95 -2.89
N LEU A 61 2.25 8.22 -3.55
CA LEU A 61 2.34 8.20 -5.01
C LEU A 61 1.11 7.60 -5.65
N VAL A 62 0.66 6.46 -5.13
CA VAL A 62 -0.53 5.76 -5.61
C VAL A 62 -1.75 6.68 -5.48
N GLU A 63 -1.88 7.41 -4.37
CA GLU A 63 -2.93 8.41 -4.18
C GLU A 63 -2.82 9.54 -5.20
N LYS A 64 -1.62 10.11 -5.42
CA LYS A 64 -1.42 11.23 -6.37
C LYS A 64 -1.52 10.83 -7.84
N ALA A 65 -1.10 9.62 -8.18
CA ALA A 65 -1.20 9.06 -9.53
C ALA A 65 -2.64 8.61 -9.86
N GLY A 66 -3.56 8.63 -8.88
CA GLY A 66 -4.95 8.22 -9.09
C GLY A 66 -5.09 6.73 -9.41
N ILE A 67 -4.18 5.89 -8.92
CA ILE A 67 -4.25 4.44 -9.12
C ILE A 67 -5.30 3.89 -8.16
N LEU A 68 -6.48 3.59 -8.71
CA LEU A 68 -7.62 3.10 -7.95
C LEU A 68 -7.79 1.59 -8.10
N LYS A 69 -8.20 0.95 -7.01
CA LYS A 69 -8.63 -0.45 -6.96
C LYS A 69 -10.08 -0.50 -6.47
N GLN A 70 -10.91 -1.29 -7.14
CA GLN A 70 -12.29 -1.52 -6.75
C GLN A 70 -12.37 -2.65 -5.73
N CYS A 71 -13.14 -2.46 -4.66
CA CYS A 71 -13.45 -3.54 -3.72
C CYS A 71 -14.42 -4.55 -4.34
N GLY A 72 -14.07 -5.84 -4.33
CA GLY A 72 -14.91 -6.93 -4.84
C GLY A 72 -16.24 -7.11 -4.09
N LYS A 73 -16.29 -6.75 -2.79
CA LYS A 73 -17.52 -6.81 -1.97
C LYS A 73 -18.43 -5.59 -2.07
N CYS A 74 -17.94 -4.41 -1.67
CA CYS A 74 -18.79 -3.20 -1.62
C CYS A 74 -18.80 -2.40 -2.93
N GLY A 75 -17.98 -2.75 -3.93
CA GLY A 75 -17.94 -2.07 -5.22
C GLY A 75 -17.33 -0.67 -5.23
N VAL A 76 -16.98 -0.11 -4.07
CA VAL A 76 -16.37 1.22 -3.95
C VAL A 76 -14.92 1.19 -4.43
N GLN A 77 -14.50 2.25 -5.12
CA GLN A 77 -13.11 2.46 -5.54
C GLN A 77 -12.32 3.22 -4.48
N PHE A 78 -11.13 2.71 -4.17
CA PHE A 78 -10.19 3.33 -3.24
C PHE A 78 -8.80 3.40 -3.88
N PRO A 79 -7.91 4.30 -3.43
CA PRO A 79 -6.50 4.22 -3.77
C PRO A 79 -5.95 2.81 -3.50
N ALA A 80 -5.16 2.26 -4.44
CA ALA A 80 -4.57 0.93 -4.37
C ALA A 80 -3.41 0.87 -3.36
N THR A 81 -3.69 1.23 -2.10
CA THR A 81 -2.71 1.38 -1.01
C THR A 81 -3.04 0.45 0.15
N ARG A 82 -2.04 0.23 1.01
CA ARG A 82 -2.21 -0.59 2.22
C ARG A 82 -3.12 0.04 3.28
N LYS A 83 -3.48 1.32 3.11
CA LYS A 83 -4.45 2.04 3.93
C LYS A 83 -5.89 1.57 3.69
N HIS A 84 -6.19 1.08 2.48
CA HIS A 84 -7.53 0.68 2.08
C HIS A 84 -7.67 -0.83 1.84
N PHE A 85 -6.57 -1.52 1.53
CA PHE A 85 -6.53 -2.95 1.25
C PHE A 85 -5.46 -3.65 2.08
N TYR A 86 -5.73 -4.89 2.50
CA TYR A 86 -4.70 -5.74 3.11
C TYR A 86 -3.75 -6.28 2.04
N LEU A 87 -2.56 -6.68 2.46
CA LEU A 87 -1.62 -7.38 1.60
C LEU A 87 -2.09 -8.80 1.30
N ASP A 88 -1.97 -9.17 0.03
CA ASP A 88 -2.14 -10.54 -0.42
C ASP A 88 -1.10 -10.86 -1.50
N MET A 89 -0.02 -11.54 -1.11
CA MET A 89 1.07 -11.92 -2.01
C MET A 89 0.64 -12.88 -3.13
N LYS A 90 -0.56 -13.46 -3.06
CA LYS A 90 -1.10 -14.33 -4.13
C LYS A 90 -1.78 -13.52 -5.23
N SER A 91 -2.16 -12.28 -4.94
CA SER A 91 -2.81 -11.41 -5.90
C SER A 91 -1.78 -10.72 -6.80
N ARG A 92 -2.16 -10.46 -8.07
CA ARG A 92 -1.28 -9.84 -9.07
C ARG A 92 -0.76 -8.47 -8.64
N ASP A 93 -1.57 -7.71 -7.91
CA ASP A 93 -1.26 -6.38 -7.41
C ASP A 93 -0.83 -6.38 -5.92
N ASN A 94 -0.59 -7.56 -5.35
CA ASN A 94 -0.23 -7.77 -3.95
C ASN A 94 -1.25 -7.21 -2.93
N LEU A 95 -2.49 -6.90 -3.34
CA LEU A 95 -3.55 -6.38 -2.49
C LEU A 95 -4.77 -7.31 -2.52
N CYS A 96 -5.37 -7.53 -1.35
CA CYS A 96 -6.62 -8.26 -1.24
C CYS A 96 -7.70 -7.69 -2.18
N PRO A 97 -8.57 -8.54 -2.74
CA PRO A 97 -9.66 -8.10 -3.62
C PRO A 97 -10.70 -7.24 -2.88
N ASP A 98 -10.80 -7.39 -1.56
CA ASP A 98 -11.75 -6.67 -0.71
C ASP A 98 -11.05 -5.57 0.10
N CYS A 99 -11.76 -4.47 0.33
CA CYS A 99 -11.29 -3.41 1.22
C CYS A 99 -11.22 -3.91 2.67
N ILE A 100 -10.42 -3.22 3.49
CA ILE A 100 -10.18 -3.55 4.89
C ILE A 100 -11.48 -3.68 5.70
N ASN A 101 -12.48 -2.83 5.43
CA ASN A 101 -13.75 -2.84 6.15
C ASN A 101 -14.54 -4.12 5.86
N CYS A 102 -14.77 -4.43 4.58
CA CYS A 102 -15.45 -5.66 4.17
C CYS A 102 -14.68 -6.92 4.63
N HIS A 103 -13.35 -6.86 4.61
CA HIS A 103 -12.50 -7.94 5.10
C HIS A 103 -12.68 -8.16 6.62
N LYS A 104 -12.73 -7.08 7.42
CA LYS A 104 -12.99 -7.15 8.87
C LYS A 104 -14.36 -7.72 9.19
N GLU A 105 -15.40 -7.27 8.47
CA GLU A 105 -16.78 -7.76 8.63
C GLU A 105 -16.86 -9.26 8.36
N THR A 106 -16.22 -9.72 7.28
CA THR A 106 -16.19 -11.14 6.91
C THR A 106 -15.56 -12.00 8.00
N LYS A 107 -14.44 -11.53 8.60
CA LYS A 107 -13.80 -12.24 9.71
C LYS A 107 -14.68 -12.30 10.96
N LYS A 108 -15.41 -11.22 11.27
CA LYS A 108 -16.34 -11.18 12.41
C LYS A 108 -17.49 -12.17 12.25
N ILE A 109 -18.08 -12.24 11.06
CA ILE A 109 -19.14 -13.22 10.74
C ILE A 109 -18.60 -14.65 10.83
N GLY A 110 -17.41 -14.91 10.28
CA GLY A 110 -16.77 -16.23 10.35
C GLY A 110 -16.49 -16.68 11.79
N TYR A 111 -16.08 -15.77 12.68
CA TYR A 111 -15.89 -16.07 14.09
C TYR A 111 -17.22 -16.37 14.80
N ASN A 112 -18.25 -15.54 14.58
CA ASN A 112 -19.57 -15.76 15.17
C ASN A 112 -20.20 -17.09 14.74
N ARG A 113 -20.02 -17.52 13.48
CA ARG A 113 -20.49 -18.83 12.99
C ARG A 113 -19.77 -20.02 13.63
N LYS A 114 -18.52 -19.84 14.07
CA LYS A 114 -17.76 -20.89 14.78
C LYS A 114 -18.13 -21.01 16.27
N ILE A 115 -18.79 -19.98 16.82
CA ILE A 115 -19.18 -19.91 18.24
C ILE A 115 -20.67 -20.13 18.42
N ALA A 116 -21.47 -19.96 17.37
CA ALA A 116 -22.85 -20.42 17.37
C ALA A 116 -22.86 -21.93 17.66
N PRO A 117 -23.42 -22.39 18.80
CA PRO A 117 -23.58 -23.82 19.03
C PRO A 117 -24.43 -24.38 17.90
N GLU A 118 -24.05 -25.57 17.43
CA GLU A 118 -24.82 -26.34 16.45
C GLU A 118 -26.30 -26.27 16.82
N SER A 119 -27.10 -25.69 15.94
CA SER A 119 -28.55 -25.72 16.06
C SER A 119 -28.95 -27.19 16.12
N ILE A 120 -29.41 -27.60 17.30
CA ILE A 120 -30.00 -28.90 17.56
C ILE A 120 -31.08 -29.09 16.50
N HIS A 121 -30.83 -29.99 15.54
CA HIS A 121 -31.87 -30.48 14.66
C HIS A 121 -32.87 -31.23 15.55
N GLY A 122 -34.08 -30.66 15.67
CA GLY A 122 -35.25 -31.33 16.22
C GLY A 122 -35.83 -32.35 15.25
#